data_AF-A0A2D6ANR8-F1
#
_entry.id   AF-A0A2D6ANR8-F1
#
_cell.length_a   1.000
_cell.length_b   1.000
_cell.length_c   1.000
_cell.angle_alpha   90.00
_cell.angle_beta   90.00
_cell.angle_gamma   90.00
#
_symmetry.space_group_name_H-M   'P 1'
#
loop_
_entity.id
_entity.type
_entity.pdbx_description
1 polymer ?
#
loop_
_entity_poly.entity_id
_entity_poly.type
_entity_poly.pdbx_seq_one_letter_code
_entity_poly.pdbx_strand_id
1 'polypeptide(L)'
;MSKKPVYIDQFCYELMLSGINDQSLADQKGDHMDLALFYDDQWLMDSAVVENVVYNKGHWDIYLVFVDPLHPLKLIRRKISSYFTEKKALQAGNYMRRLAAKDQRGTIRVDISNHKPLSDN
;
A
#
# COMPACT_ATOMS: atom_id res chain seq x y z
N MET A 1 18.66 10.94 2.96
CA MET A 1 17.63 10.87 4.02
C MET A 1 17.51 9.42 4.45
N SER A 2 17.89 9.10 5.69
CA SER A 2 17.79 7.74 6.23
C SER A 2 16.30 7.36 6.33
N LYS A 3 15.87 6.31 5.63
CA LYS A 3 14.50 5.78 5.74
C LYS A 3 14.33 5.29 7.18
N LYS A 4 13.44 5.91 7.97
CA LYS A 4 13.10 5.37 9.29
C LYS A 4 12.46 4.00 9.07
N PRO A 5 12.94 2.93 9.72
CA PRO A 5 12.29 1.63 9.62
C PRO A 5 10.84 1.79 10.13
N VAL A 6 9.89 1.34 9.32
CA VAL A 6 8.51 1.15 9.77
C VAL A 6 8.56 -0.01 10.75
N TYR A 7 8.42 0.30 12.03
CA TYR A 7 8.33 -0.70 13.08
C TYR A 7 6.86 -1.09 13.24
N ILE A 8 6.55 -2.34 12.94
CA ILE A 8 5.36 -2.99 13.45
C ILE A 8 5.71 -3.40 14.87
N ASP A 9 4.95 -2.96 15.87
CA ASP A 9 5.18 -3.41 17.24
C ASP A 9 4.91 -4.92 17.35
N GLN A 10 5.57 -5.56 18.32
CA GLN A 10 5.53 -7.02 18.48
C GLN A 10 4.08 -7.53 18.60
N PHE A 11 3.23 -6.79 19.29
CA PHE A 11 1.83 -7.15 19.48
C PHE A 11 1.05 -7.09 18.15
N CYS A 12 1.19 -6.02 17.37
CA CYS A 12 0.58 -5.94 16.04
C CYS A 12 1.09 -7.04 15.09
N TYR A 13 2.37 -7.40 15.18
CA TYR A 13 2.94 -8.48 14.37
C TYR A 13 2.34 -9.84 14.73
N GLU A 14 2.25 -10.15 16.03
CA GLU A 14 1.62 -11.38 16.53
C GLU A 14 0.13 -11.46 16.16
N LEU A 15 -0.60 -10.34 16.30
CA LEU A 15 -2.00 -10.26 15.91
C LEU A 15 -2.20 -10.51 14.41
N MET A 16 -1.33 -9.92 13.57
CA MET A 16 -1.36 -10.12 12.12
C MET A 16 -1.07 -11.59 11.77
N LEU A 17 -0.08 -12.21 12.41
CA LEU A 17 0.23 -13.62 12.20
C LEU A 17 -0.92 -14.54 12.63
N SER A 18 -1.54 -14.26 13.77
CA SER A 18 -2.71 -15.02 14.24
C SER A 18 -3.85 -14.95 13.22
N GLY A 19 -4.22 -13.75 12.77
CA GLY A 19 -5.30 -13.59 11.79
C GLY A 19 -5.02 -14.31 10.47
N ILE A 20 -3.77 -14.30 9.98
CA ILE A 20 -3.37 -15.05 8.78
C ILE A 20 -3.49 -16.56 9.01
N ASN A 21 -3.07 -17.05 10.18
CA ASN A 21 -3.15 -18.46 10.52
C ASN A 21 -4.61 -18.92 10.65
N ASP A 22 -5.48 -18.11 11.24
CA ASP A 22 -6.91 -18.38 11.37
C ASP A 22 -7.62 -18.40 10.01
N GLN A 23 -7.21 -17.52 9.08
CA GLN A 23 -7.70 -17.55 7.71
C GLN A 23 -7.30 -18.83 6.96
N SER A 24 -6.15 -19.45 7.30
CA SER A 24 -5.76 -20.73 6.68
C SER A 24 -6.64 -21.91 7.11
N LEU A 25 -7.35 -21.77 8.24
CA LEU A 25 -8.30 -22.76 8.77
C LEU A 25 -9.73 -22.54 8.25
N ALA A 26 -10.01 -21.37 7.69
CA ALA A 26 -11.27 -21.11 7.02
C ALA A 26 -11.27 -21.85 5.68
N ASP A 27 -11.91 -23.02 5.63
CA ASP A 27 -12.11 -23.84 4.42
C ASP A 27 -13.10 -23.17 3.41
N GLN A 28 -13.16 -21.83 3.43
CA GLN A 28 -13.95 -21.01 2.54
C GLN A 28 -13.11 -20.71 1.30
N LYS A 29 -13.58 -21.19 0.15
CA LYS A 29 -13.02 -20.78 -1.13
C LYS A 29 -13.24 -19.27 -1.30
N GLY A 30 -12.17 -18.56 -1.65
CA GLY A 30 -12.28 -17.16 -2.02
C GLY A 30 -13.26 -16.95 -3.17
N ASP A 31 -14.02 -15.86 -3.11
CA ASP A 31 -14.98 -15.48 -4.14
C ASP A 31 -14.28 -14.76 -5.30
N HIS A 32 -14.92 -14.74 -6.47
CA HIS A 32 -14.43 -14.00 -7.64
C HIS A 32 -14.25 -12.49 -7.37
N MET A 33 -14.92 -11.96 -6.35
CA MET A 33 -14.79 -10.57 -5.90
C MET A 33 -13.57 -10.32 -5.01
N ASP A 34 -12.93 -11.34 -4.45
CA ASP A 34 -11.75 -11.15 -3.57
C ASP A 34 -10.55 -10.57 -4.34
N LEU A 35 -10.50 -10.82 -5.65
CA LEU A 35 -9.50 -10.27 -6.57
C LEU A 35 -9.99 -9.02 -7.30
N ALA A 36 -11.19 -8.51 -6.99
CA ALA A 36 -11.72 -7.31 -7.64
C ALA A 36 -10.78 -6.11 -7.48
N LEU A 37 -9.98 -6.06 -6.42
CA LEU A 37 -8.96 -5.03 -6.19
C LEU A 37 -7.96 -4.87 -7.36
N PHE A 38 -7.74 -5.92 -8.15
CA PHE A 38 -6.80 -5.90 -9.28
C PHE A 38 -7.41 -5.32 -10.56
N TYR A 39 -8.74 -5.35 -10.71
CA TYR A 39 -9.45 -4.96 -11.93
C TYR A 39 -10.30 -3.71 -11.76
N ASP A 40 -10.80 -3.47 -10.54
CA ASP A 40 -11.46 -2.22 -10.18
C ASP A 40 -10.40 -1.18 -9.85
N ASP A 41 -10.20 -0.23 -10.76
CA ASP A 41 -9.29 0.89 -10.53
C ASP A 41 -9.98 2.06 -9.79
N GLN A 42 -11.30 2.02 -9.55
CA GLN A 42 -12.02 3.15 -8.95
C GLN A 42 -11.53 3.46 -7.54
N TRP A 43 -11.24 2.44 -6.74
CA TRP A 43 -10.74 2.61 -5.38
C TRP A 43 -9.33 3.22 -5.31
N LEU A 44 -8.56 3.18 -6.41
CA LEU A 44 -7.23 3.82 -6.43
C LEU A 44 -7.32 5.33 -6.29
N MET A 45 -8.43 5.95 -6.72
CA MET A 45 -8.66 7.39 -6.61
C MET A 45 -8.71 7.86 -5.15
N ASP A 46 -9.24 7.04 -4.26
CA ASP A 46 -9.42 7.38 -2.83
C ASP A 46 -8.31 6.78 -1.95
N SER A 47 -7.28 6.20 -2.57
CA SER A 47 -6.20 5.52 -1.87
C SER A 47 -5.05 6.47 -1.48
N ALA A 48 -4.39 6.13 -0.38
CA ALA A 48 -3.15 6.77 0.00
C ALA A 48 -1.98 6.18 -0.79
N VAL A 49 -1.11 7.06 -1.29
CA VAL A 49 -0.02 6.68 -2.20
C VAL A 49 1.34 6.95 -1.56
N VAL A 50 2.19 5.92 -1.53
CA VAL A 50 3.57 5.98 -1.05
C VAL A 50 4.53 5.49 -2.13
N GLU A 51 5.60 6.24 -2.40
CA GLU A 51 6.67 5.80 -3.29
C GLU A 51 7.62 4.83 -2.59
N ASN A 52 7.95 3.75 -3.31
CA ASN A 52 8.88 2.74 -2.86
C ASN A 52 9.94 2.53 -3.95
N VAL A 53 11.13 3.08 -3.71
CA VAL A 53 12.28 2.92 -4.61
C VAL A 53 13.19 1.81 -4.09
N VAL A 54 13.46 0.82 -4.96
CA VAL A 54 14.19 -0.42 -4.65
C VAL A 54 15.27 -0.66 -5.70
N TYR A 55 16.48 -1.01 -5.25
CA TYR A 55 17.54 -1.45 -6.13
C TYR A 55 17.32 -2.92 -6.53
N ASN A 56 17.32 -3.20 -7.82
CA ASN A 56 17.09 -4.52 -8.38
C ASN A 56 17.95 -4.70 -9.65
N LYS A 57 18.74 -5.78 -9.73
CA LYS A 57 19.51 -6.16 -10.95
C LYS A 57 20.18 -4.99 -11.68
N GLY A 58 20.94 -4.15 -10.98
CA GLY A 58 21.70 -3.05 -11.60
C GLY A 58 20.90 -1.77 -11.88
N HIS A 59 19.61 -1.73 -11.56
CA HIS A 59 18.75 -0.57 -11.75
C HIS A 59 17.92 -0.29 -10.50
N TRP A 60 17.33 0.91 -10.47
CA TRP A 60 16.46 1.41 -9.42
C TRP A 60 15.03 1.40 -9.94
N ASP A 61 14.23 0.48 -9.41
CA ASP A 61 12.82 0.37 -9.69
C ASP A 61 12.01 1.30 -8.79
N ILE A 62 11.04 1.98 -9.38
CA ILE A 62 10.05 2.77 -8.68
C ILE A 62 8.75 1.98 -8.63
N TYR A 63 8.25 1.80 -7.42
CA TYR A 63 6.93 1.28 -7.15
C TYR A 63 6.08 2.36 -6.49
N LEU A 64 4.79 2.40 -6.81
CA LEU A 64 3.80 3.09 -6.01
C LEU A 64 3.00 2.05 -5.25
N VAL A 65 2.83 2.29 -3.96
CA VAL A 65 2.00 1.49 -3.07
C VAL A 65 0.74 2.30 -2.81
N PHE A 66 -0.40 1.73 -3.20
CA PHE A 66 -1.74 2.29 -2.98
C PHE A 66 -2.38 1.52 -1.83
N VAL A 67 -2.95 2.22 -0.87
CA VAL A 67 -3.63 1.65 0.31
C VAL A 67 -4.96 2.33 0.51
N ASP A 68 -6.04 1.57 0.61
CA ASP A 68 -7.36 2.10 0.99
C ASP A 68 -7.34 2.49 2.49
N PRO A 69 -7.58 3.77 2.85
CA PRO A 69 -7.60 4.21 4.24
C PRO A 69 -8.71 3.57 5.08
N LEU A 70 -9.81 3.14 4.45
CA LEU A 70 -10.95 2.54 5.12
C LEU A 70 -10.81 1.02 5.23
N HIS A 71 -10.05 0.40 4.32
CA HIS A 71 -9.83 -1.05 4.28
C HIS A 71 -8.32 -1.34 4.24
N PRO A 72 -7.64 -1.46 5.39
CA PRO A 72 -6.17 -1.60 5.44
C PRO A 72 -5.61 -2.80 4.68
N LEU A 73 -6.42 -3.85 4.48
CA LEU A 73 -6.04 -5.05 3.71
C LEU A 73 -6.16 -4.85 2.19
N LYS A 74 -6.83 -3.78 1.74
CA LYS A 74 -6.94 -3.42 0.32
C LYS A 74 -5.76 -2.54 -0.08
N LEU A 75 -4.67 -3.21 -0.46
CA LEU A 75 -3.44 -2.56 -0.91
C LEU A 75 -2.92 -3.20 -2.20
N ILE A 76 -2.27 -2.39 -3.04
CA ILE A 76 -1.60 -2.88 -4.25
C ILE A 76 -0.28 -2.15 -4.47
N ARG A 77 0.72 -2.91 -4.90
CA ARG A 77 2.02 -2.39 -5.31
C ARG A 77 2.15 -2.46 -6.82
N ARG A 78 2.30 -1.32 -7.49
CA ARG A 78 2.47 -1.24 -8.96
C ARG A 78 3.86 -0.70 -9.31
N LYS A 79 4.55 -1.37 -10.23
CA LYS A 79 5.81 -0.89 -10.80
C LYS A 79 5.51 0.21 -11.81
N ILE A 80 6.16 1.36 -11.67
CA ILE A 80 5.94 2.51 -12.55
C ILE A 80 7.05 2.61 -13.59
N SER A 81 8.30 2.61 -13.15
CA SER A 81 9.45 2.78 -14.04
C SER A 81 10.75 2.31 -13.39
N SER A 82 11.79 2.23 -14.20
CA SER A 82 13.14 1.81 -13.79
C SER A 82 14.17 2.84 -14.27
N TYR A 83 15.19 3.11 -13.45
CA TYR A 83 16.27 4.04 -13.79
C TYR A 83 17.63 3.47 -13.39
N PHE A 84 18.69 3.82 -14.11
CA PHE A 84 20.05 3.37 -13.76
C PHE A 84 20.64 4.06 -12.52
N THR A 85 20.14 5.25 -12.17
CA THR A 85 20.69 6.08 -11.09
C THR A 85 19.66 6.32 -10.00
N GLU A 86 20.07 6.12 -8.74
CA GLU A 86 19.22 6.28 -7.55
C GLU A 86 18.58 7.67 -7.47
N LYS A 87 19.39 8.72 -7.66
CA LYS A 87 18.94 10.11 -7.56
C LYS A 87 17.80 10.42 -8.54
N LYS A 88 17.89 9.88 -9.76
CA LYS A 88 16.85 10.02 -10.78
C LYS A 88 15.59 9.25 -10.39
N ALA A 89 15.74 8.03 -9.88
CA ALA A 89 14.64 7.22 -9.41
C ALA A 89 13.90 7.88 -8.23
N LEU A 90 14.61 8.42 -7.25
CA LEU A 90 14.02 9.12 -6.10
C LEU A 90 13.28 10.39 -6.51
N GLN A 91 13.85 11.19 -7.40
CA GLN A 91 13.19 12.41 -7.88
C GLN A 91 11.95 12.10 -8.70
N ALA A 92 12.04 11.13 -9.61
CA ALA A 92 10.89 10.66 -10.39
C ALA A 92 9.80 10.05 -9.49
N GLY A 93 10.17 9.26 -8.48
CA GLY A 93 9.22 8.64 -7.55
C GLY A 93 8.46 9.68 -6.74
N ASN A 94 9.16 10.69 -6.22
CA ASN A 94 8.55 11.82 -5.53
C ASN A 94 7.58 12.62 -6.42
N TYR A 95 7.97 12.85 -7.68
CA TYR A 95 7.13 13.53 -8.65
C TYR A 95 5.86 12.71 -8.97
N MET A 96 6.01 11.41 -9.20
CA MET A 96 4.89 10.50 -9.50
C MET A 96 3.93 10.37 -8.31
N ARG A 97 4.44 10.27 -7.08
CA ARG A 97 3.58 10.30 -5.88
C ARG A 97 2.77 11.60 -5.83
N ARG A 98 3.40 12.75 -6.11
CA ARG A 98 2.69 14.03 -6.10
C ARG A 98 1.62 14.11 -7.18
N LEU A 99 1.87 13.56 -8.37
CA LEU A 99 0.86 13.50 -9.42
C LEU A 99 -0.33 12.63 -8.99
N ALA A 100 -0.06 11.44 -8.46
CA ALA A 100 -1.09 10.54 -7.96
C ALA A 100 -1.89 11.14 -6.78
N ALA A 101 -1.23 11.86 -5.87
CA ALA A 101 -1.86 12.50 -4.71
C ALA A 101 -2.53 13.86 -5.01
N LYS A 102 -2.34 14.39 -6.23
CA LYS A 102 -2.89 15.67 -6.69
C LYS A 102 -4.03 15.46 -7.70
N ASP A 103 -4.53 14.23 -7.84
CA ASP A 103 -5.84 14.05 -8.43
C ASP A 103 -6.85 14.97 -7.70
N GLN A 104 -7.79 15.55 -8.43
CA GLN A 104 -8.42 16.87 -8.19
C GLN A 104 -9.22 17.02 -6.88
N ARG A 105 -9.22 15.97 -6.04
CA ARG A 105 -10.00 15.77 -4.81
C ARG A 105 -9.20 16.01 -3.51
N GLY A 106 -7.88 16.21 -3.59
CA GLY A 106 -7.02 16.51 -2.44
C GLY A 106 -6.32 15.28 -1.85
N THR A 107 -5.32 15.52 -1.00
CA THR A 107 -4.50 14.46 -0.42
C THR A 107 -5.21 13.81 0.77
N ILE A 108 -5.73 12.60 0.60
CA ILE A 108 -6.22 11.80 1.72
C ILE A 108 -5.00 11.39 2.56
N ARG A 109 -4.91 11.91 3.78
CA ARG A 109 -3.91 11.50 4.77
C ARG A 109 -4.47 10.29 5.52
N VAL A 110 -3.73 9.18 5.51
CA VAL A 110 -4.02 8.06 6.41
C VAL A 110 -3.68 8.51 7.82
N ASP A 111 -4.69 8.58 8.67
CA ASP A 111 -4.54 8.88 10.09
C ASP A 111 -4.98 7.64 10.87
N ILE A 112 -4.14 7.18 11.81
CA ILE A 112 -4.39 5.99 12.64
C ILE A 112 -5.65 6.23 13.50
N SER A 113 -5.95 7.48 13.81
CA SER A 113 -7.11 7.89 14.61
C SER A 113 -8.46 7.79 13.89
N ASN A 114 -8.47 7.61 12.56
CA ASN A 114 -9.70 7.46 11.76
C ASN A 114 -10.13 5.99 11.58
N HIS A 115 -9.41 5.02 12.14
CA HIS A 115 -9.82 3.62 12.11
C HIS A 115 -11.05 3.44 13.02
N LYS A 116 -12.24 3.34 12.42
CA LYS A 116 -13.44 2.92 13.13
C LYS A 116 -13.24 1.45 13.55
N PRO A 117 -13.21 1.12 14.85
CA PRO A 117 -13.23 -0.28 15.24
C PRO A 117 -14.49 -0.93 14.67
N LEU A 118 -14.35 -2.14 14.13
CA LEU A 118 -15.49 -2.97 13.78
C LEU A 118 -16.40 -3.04 15.01
N SER A 119 -17.64 -2.61 14.86
CA SER A 119 -18.65 -2.77 15.91
C SER A 119 -18.86 -4.25 16.14
N ASP A 120 -18.58 -4.70 17.36
CA ASP A 120 -18.92 -6.05 17.83
C ASP A 120 -20.42 -6.29 17.59
N ASN A 121 -20.73 -7.25 16.74
CA ASN A 121 -22.03 -7.92 16.66
C ASN A 121 -21.90 -9.28 17.33
#